data_AF-A0A966KDF6-F1
#
_entry.id   AF-A0A966KDF6-F1
#
_cell.length_a   1.000
_cell.length_b   1.000
_cell.length_c   1.000
_cell.angle_alpha   90.00
_cell.angle_beta   90.00
_cell.angle_gamma   90.00
#
_symmetry.space_group_name_H-M   'P 1'
#
loop_
_entity.id
_entity.type
_entity.pdbx_description
1 polymer ?
#
loop_
_entity_poly.entity_id
_entity_poly.type
_entity_poly.pdbx_seq_one_letter_code
_entity_poly.pdbx_strand_id
1 'polypeptide(L)'
;RLEAANTNLTRKNFAGSEELYIPEVCWDLTTSKVMVLEEIDGIPCTDIENIEKFNIDKKRLAENGVMIFLNQVFRDNFFHADMHPGNIFVSKENPEKPGYIAIDCAISGSLSNDERYILARMLQAVIKQNYKSLAQLFISSEWVNPNSNQIELENTLRACCEPIFEKPLSEIEFGKLLLYLFQSTRPFGLSLQPSLVLLQKTLIHIEGMGRQIYPQLDFWGIAEPYLDNWLKEQFNPLKIKDYILENKDELIMKASEMPSFIYETLDEIRGYSKNRRSYEEKIHKMEMDLQKQKYIISFFLIGIILGCGAFLLLT
;
A
#
# COMPACT_ATOMS: atom_id res chain seq x y z
N ARG A 1 27.03 8.99 -1.03
CA ARG A 1 27.29 7.55 -0.71
C ARG A 1 26.01 6.73 -0.64
N LEU A 2 25.00 7.12 0.15
CA LEU A 2 23.70 6.41 0.16
C LEU A 2 23.05 6.43 -1.23
N GLU A 3 22.94 7.62 -1.83
CA GLU A 3 22.45 7.80 -3.21
C GLU A 3 23.21 6.92 -4.22
N ALA A 4 24.55 6.95 -4.22
CA ALA A 4 25.37 6.06 -5.04
C ALA A 4 25.06 4.56 -4.85
N ALA A 5 24.77 4.12 -3.61
CA ALA A 5 24.36 2.75 -3.35
C ALA A 5 22.97 2.45 -3.93
N ASN A 6 22.02 3.38 -3.79
CA ASN A 6 20.69 3.29 -4.39
C ASN A 6 20.78 3.22 -5.92
N THR A 7 21.55 4.10 -6.56
CA THR A 7 21.79 4.10 -8.01
C THR A 7 22.34 2.75 -8.47
N ASN A 8 23.32 2.19 -7.76
CA ASN A 8 23.89 0.90 -8.12
C ASN A 8 22.90 -0.26 -7.93
N LEU A 9 22.03 -0.21 -6.91
CA LEU A 9 20.96 -1.19 -6.74
C LEU A 9 19.93 -1.10 -7.88
N THR A 10 19.47 0.11 -8.22
CA THR A 10 18.56 0.32 -9.36
C THR A 10 19.21 -0.16 -10.67
N ARG A 11 20.49 0.14 -10.91
CA ARG A 11 21.24 -0.35 -12.09
C ARG A 11 21.25 -1.88 -12.16
N LYS A 12 21.44 -2.56 -11.04
CA LYS A 12 21.39 -4.04 -10.99
C LYS A 12 20.00 -4.59 -11.32
N ASN A 13 18.94 -3.96 -10.80
CA ASN A 13 17.56 -4.39 -11.06
C ASN A 13 17.16 -4.24 -12.53
N PHE A 14 17.75 -3.28 -13.23
CA PHE A 14 17.51 -3.02 -14.65
C PHE A 14 18.66 -3.46 -15.56
N ALA A 15 19.55 -4.32 -15.07
CA ALA A 15 20.68 -4.80 -15.86
C ALA A 15 20.19 -5.52 -17.14
N GLY A 16 20.58 -4.99 -18.30
CA GLY A 16 20.18 -5.51 -19.61
C GLY A 16 18.74 -5.16 -20.04
N SER A 17 18.04 -4.28 -19.32
CA SER A 17 16.75 -3.75 -19.77
C SER A 17 16.96 -2.73 -20.89
N GLU A 18 16.13 -2.81 -21.93
CA GLU A 18 16.02 -1.77 -22.97
C GLU A 18 15.12 -0.60 -22.52
N GLU A 19 14.40 -0.74 -21.41
CA GLU A 19 13.37 0.21 -20.96
C GLU A 19 13.96 1.32 -20.07
N LEU A 20 14.92 0.99 -19.21
CA LEU A 20 15.56 1.92 -18.28
C LEU A 20 17.06 1.65 -18.16
N TYR A 21 17.84 2.67 -18.47
CA TYR A 21 19.27 2.71 -18.21
C TYR A 21 19.57 3.55 -16.96
N ILE A 22 20.46 3.05 -16.11
CA ILE A 22 20.97 3.77 -14.94
C ILE A 22 22.49 3.88 -15.10
N PRO A 23 23.08 5.08 -15.13
CA PRO A 23 24.52 5.25 -15.35
C PRO A 23 25.37 4.58 -14.28
N GLU A 24 26.58 4.17 -14.66
CA GLU A 24 27.51 3.59 -13.72
C GLU A 24 28.00 4.60 -12.68
N VAL A 25 28.13 4.16 -11.43
CA VAL A 25 28.75 4.96 -10.37
C VAL A 25 30.26 4.77 -10.41
N CYS A 26 31.00 5.85 -10.62
CA CYS A 26 32.46 5.86 -10.50
C CYS A 26 32.86 5.89 -9.01
N TRP A 27 32.99 4.72 -8.40
CA TRP A 27 33.26 4.59 -6.96
C TRP A 27 34.56 5.24 -6.51
N ASP A 28 35.62 5.14 -7.31
CA ASP A 28 36.93 5.72 -7.00
C ASP A 28 36.92 7.25 -6.93
N LEU A 29 35.94 7.88 -7.59
CA LEU A 29 35.75 9.33 -7.62
C LEU A 29 34.61 9.80 -6.70
N THR A 30 33.86 8.87 -6.11
CA THR A 30 32.72 9.16 -5.23
C THR A 30 33.15 9.28 -3.78
N THR A 31 32.84 10.42 -3.16
CA THR A 31 33.13 10.74 -1.76
C THR A 31 31.85 10.86 -0.93
N SER A 32 31.97 11.34 0.32
CA SER A 32 30.81 11.67 1.13
C SER A 32 30.08 12.94 0.66
N LYS A 33 30.72 13.78 -0.16
CA LYS A 33 30.20 15.10 -0.61
C LYS A 33 30.03 15.23 -2.13
N VAL A 34 30.62 14.31 -2.89
CA VAL A 34 30.62 14.34 -4.36
C VAL A 34 30.28 12.94 -4.84
N MET A 35 29.35 12.83 -5.79
CA MET A 35 29.02 11.61 -6.49
C MET A 35 29.36 11.79 -7.96
N VAL A 36 30.03 10.80 -8.54
CA VAL A 36 30.44 10.82 -9.94
C VAL A 36 29.80 9.65 -10.65
N LEU A 37 29.13 9.96 -11.75
CA LEU A 37 28.44 9.02 -12.61
C LEU A 37 29.10 9.01 -13.99
N GLU A 38 28.91 7.91 -14.71
CA GLU A 38 29.09 7.84 -16.16
C GLU A 38 28.31 8.98 -16.85
N GLU A 39 28.96 9.60 -17.84
CA GLU A 39 28.34 10.64 -18.65
C GLU A 39 27.26 10.03 -19.55
N ILE A 40 26.11 10.70 -19.64
CA ILE A 40 25.00 10.26 -20.48
C ILE A 40 24.78 11.23 -21.64
N ASP A 41 24.36 10.68 -22.78
CA ASP A 41 23.80 11.46 -23.89
C ASP A 41 22.32 11.10 -24.08
N GLY A 42 21.43 11.95 -23.58
CA GLY A 42 19.98 11.74 -23.62
C GLY A 42 19.21 13.02 -23.91
N ILE A 43 17.96 12.88 -24.35
CA ILE A 43 17.02 14.00 -24.50
C ILE A 43 16.30 14.18 -23.16
N PRO A 44 16.28 15.37 -22.53
CA PRO A 44 15.47 15.58 -21.33
C PRO A 44 14.01 15.16 -21.58
N CYS A 45 13.38 14.43 -20.65
CA CYS A 45 12.03 13.89 -20.91
C CYS A 45 10.95 14.97 -21.08
N THR A 46 11.24 16.21 -20.66
CA THR A 46 10.37 17.38 -20.84
C THR A 46 10.51 18.03 -22.22
N ASP A 47 11.53 17.67 -23.01
CA ASP A 47 11.81 18.24 -24.32
C ASP A 47 11.09 17.48 -25.43
N ILE A 48 9.76 17.68 -25.49
CA ILE A 48 8.88 17.00 -26.44
C ILE A 48 9.29 17.32 -27.90
N GLU A 49 9.77 18.53 -28.17
CA GLU A 49 10.23 18.90 -29.51
C GLU A 49 11.40 18.03 -29.98
N ASN A 50 12.39 17.79 -29.13
CA ASN A 50 13.50 16.91 -29.50
C ASN A 50 13.07 15.44 -29.56
N ILE A 51 12.19 14.98 -28.66
CA ILE A 51 11.61 13.62 -28.74
C ILE A 51 10.95 13.40 -30.12
N GLU A 52 10.22 14.39 -30.63
CA GLU A 52 9.61 14.34 -31.97
C GLU A 52 10.64 14.43 -33.10
N LYS A 53 11.64 15.32 -32.99
CA LYS A 53 12.71 15.46 -34.00
C LYS A 53 13.53 14.18 -34.17
N PHE A 54 13.76 13.43 -33.09
CA PHE A 54 14.44 12.14 -33.12
C PHE A 54 13.51 10.97 -33.48
N ASN A 55 12.24 11.26 -33.81
CA ASN A 55 11.22 10.28 -34.21
C ASN A 55 11.06 9.14 -33.19
N ILE A 56 11.15 9.48 -31.90
CA ILE A 56 10.95 8.55 -30.80
C ILE A 56 9.48 8.13 -30.76
N ASP A 57 9.21 6.83 -30.63
CA ASP A 57 7.85 6.33 -30.41
C ASP A 57 7.32 6.75 -29.03
N LYS A 58 6.59 7.87 -28.98
CA LYS A 58 6.02 8.44 -27.76
C LYS A 58 5.05 7.50 -27.06
N LYS A 59 4.29 6.69 -27.81
CA LYS A 59 3.34 5.75 -27.22
C LYS A 59 4.11 4.67 -26.47
N ARG A 60 5.07 4.03 -27.13
CA ARG A 60 5.89 2.98 -26.53
C ARG A 60 6.75 3.51 -25.37
N LEU A 61 7.27 4.73 -25.49
CA LEU A 61 8.00 5.39 -24.42
C LEU A 61 7.11 5.56 -23.17
N ALA A 62 5.88 6.05 -23.33
CA ALA A 62 4.96 6.22 -22.22
C ALA A 62 4.53 4.87 -21.60
N GLU A 63 4.29 3.85 -22.42
CA GLU A 63 4.01 2.47 -21.96
C GLU A 63 5.18 1.90 -21.13
N ASN A 64 6.41 2.08 -21.60
CA ASN A 64 7.62 1.70 -20.88
C ASN A 64 7.72 2.41 -19.53
N GLY A 65 7.35 3.69 -19.45
CA GLY A 65 7.32 4.45 -18.19
C GLY A 65 6.42 3.81 -17.12
N VAL A 66 5.23 3.35 -17.52
CA VAL A 66 4.31 2.62 -16.63
C VAL A 66 4.91 1.29 -16.20
N MET A 67 5.49 0.53 -17.14
CA MET A 67 6.12 -0.76 -16.85
C MET A 67 7.31 -0.64 -15.89
N ILE A 68 8.14 0.39 -16.07
CA ILE A 68 9.27 0.70 -15.17
C ILE A 68 8.76 0.96 -13.75
N PHE A 69 7.72 1.77 -13.60
CA PHE A 69 7.11 2.05 -12.30
C PHE A 69 6.59 0.78 -11.62
N LEU A 70 5.82 -0.03 -12.35
CA LEU A 70 5.28 -1.29 -11.84
C LEU A 70 6.41 -2.27 -11.44
N ASN A 71 7.46 -2.39 -12.27
CA ASN A 71 8.62 -3.21 -11.97
C ASN A 71 9.35 -2.76 -10.70
N GLN A 72 9.59 -1.46 -10.54
CA GLN A 72 10.22 -0.93 -9.34
C GLN A 72 9.42 -1.25 -8.06
N VAL A 73 8.11 -1.06 -8.09
CA VAL A 73 7.24 -1.24 -6.91
C VAL A 73 7.01 -2.73 -6.61
N PHE A 74 6.69 -3.54 -7.62
CA PHE A 74 6.19 -4.90 -7.41
C PHE A 74 7.26 -5.98 -7.62
N ARG A 75 8.02 -5.90 -8.71
CA ARG A 75 9.08 -6.89 -9.02
C ARG A 75 10.28 -6.69 -8.10
N ASP A 76 10.80 -5.46 -8.06
CA ASP A 76 12.06 -5.13 -7.40
C ASP A 76 11.89 -4.74 -5.93
N ASN A 77 10.68 -4.29 -5.55
CA ASN A 77 10.40 -3.72 -4.23
C ASN A 77 11.39 -2.62 -3.82
N PHE A 78 11.87 -1.88 -4.81
CA PHE A 78 12.83 -0.80 -4.66
C PHE A 78 12.49 0.25 -5.70
N PHE A 79 11.83 1.31 -5.25
CA PHE A 79 11.29 2.34 -6.14
C PHE A 79 11.95 3.68 -5.90
N HIS A 80 12.17 4.41 -6.99
CA HIS A 80 12.60 5.79 -6.93
C HIS A 80 11.40 6.68 -6.56
N ALA A 81 11.40 7.20 -5.34
CA ALA A 81 10.28 7.95 -4.80
C ALA A 81 10.18 9.39 -5.35
N ASP A 82 11.16 9.84 -6.15
CA ASP A 82 11.21 11.21 -6.68
C ASP A 82 11.69 11.27 -8.13
N MET A 83 10.95 10.62 -9.04
CA MET A 83 11.19 10.67 -10.50
C MET A 83 10.87 12.07 -11.07
N HIS A 84 11.57 13.10 -10.60
CA HIS A 84 11.42 14.46 -11.06
C HIS A 84 11.86 14.55 -12.54
N PRO A 85 11.08 15.21 -13.43
CA PRO A 85 11.38 15.24 -14.86
C PRO A 85 12.78 15.76 -15.21
N GLY A 86 13.37 16.60 -14.36
CA GLY A 86 14.75 17.09 -14.55
C GLY A 86 15.85 16.02 -14.45
N ASN A 87 15.56 14.85 -13.88
CA ASN A 87 16.53 13.77 -13.69
C ASN A 87 16.29 12.57 -14.62
N ILE A 88 15.32 12.70 -15.53
CA ILE A 88 14.89 11.65 -16.45
C ILE A 88 15.14 12.11 -17.89
N PHE A 89 15.84 11.27 -18.63
CA PHE A 89 16.19 11.49 -20.02
C PHE A 89 15.66 10.33 -20.86
N VAL A 90 15.60 10.53 -22.17
CA VAL A 90 15.20 9.54 -23.17
C VAL A 90 16.43 9.20 -23.99
N SER A 91 16.70 7.91 -24.17
CA SER A 91 17.80 7.43 -25.00
C SER A 91 17.53 7.74 -26.48
N LYS A 92 18.57 8.18 -27.18
CA LYS A 92 18.55 8.46 -28.63
C LYS A 92 18.92 7.23 -29.46
N GLU A 93 19.41 6.16 -28.83
CA GLU A 93 20.06 5.05 -29.53
C GLU A 93 19.09 4.22 -30.37
N ASN A 94 17.86 4.01 -29.88
CA ASN A 94 16.85 3.21 -30.56
C ASN A 94 15.47 3.87 -30.52
N PRO A 95 15.14 4.72 -31.51
CA PRO A 95 13.84 5.41 -31.56
C PRO A 95 12.61 4.48 -31.61
N GLU A 96 12.73 3.28 -32.18
CA GLU A 96 11.64 2.28 -32.27
C GLU A 96 11.46 1.43 -31.00
N LYS A 97 12.49 1.40 -30.15
CA LYS A 97 12.47 0.78 -28.81
C LYS A 97 13.01 1.77 -27.78
N PRO A 98 12.26 2.84 -27.48
CA PRO A 98 12.79 3.92 -26.70
C PRO A 98 12.86 3.55 -25.22
N GLY A 99 14.00 3.85 -24.61
CA GLY A 99 14.25 3.66 -23.18
C GLY A 99 14.47 4.99 -22.47
N TYR A 100 14.25 4.99 -21.17
CA TYR A 100 14.61 6.10 -20.30
C TYR A 100 16.03 5.95 -19.76
N ILE A 101 16.62 7.06 -19.37
CA ILE A 101 17.87 7.13 -18.60
C ILE A 101 17.56 7.92 -17.33
N ALA A 102 17.83 7.37 -16.15
CA ALA A 102 17.61 8.06 -14.88
C ALA A 102 18.93 8.23 -14.10
N ILE A 103 19.20 9.46 -13.64
CA ILE A 103 20.49 9.82 -13.04
C ILE A 103 20.43 10.10 -11.53
N ASP A 104 19.25 10.39 -11.00
CA ASP A 104 19.05 10.67 -9.57
C ASP A 104 18.37 9.45 -8.93
N CYS A 105 18.92 8.99 -7.80
CA CYS A 105 18.32 7.97 -6.94
C CYS A 105 18.44 8.37 -5.46
N ALA A 106 18.38 9.68 -5.19
CA ALA A 106 18.58 10.24 -3.86
C ALA A 106 17.49 9.77 -2.89
N ILE A 107 16.26 9.62 -3.38
CA ILE A 107 15.13 9.15 -2.60
C ILE A 107 14.62 7.85 -3.21
N SER A 108 14.85 6.76 -2.47
CA SER A 108 14.34 5.44 -2.78
C SER A 108 13.59 4.87 -1.59
N GLY A 109 12.58 4.04 -1.86
CA GLY A 109 11.79 3.38 -0.84
C GLY A 109 11.59 1.90 -1.16
N SER A 110 11.15 1.17 -0.16
CA SER A 110 10.72 -0.24 -0.26
C SER A 110 9.46 -0.42 0.58
N LEU A 111 8.64 -1.40 0.20
CA LEU A 111 7.45 -1.80 0.96
C LEU A 111 7.74 -3.11 1.69
N SER A 112 7.12 -3.34 2.84
CA SER A 112 6.99 -4.70 3.37
C SER A 112 6.17 -5.58 2.41
N ASN A 113 6.30 -6.89 2.54
CA ASN A 113 5.55 -7.83 1.69
C ASN A 113 4.04 -7.63 1.82
N ASP A 114 3.55 -7.37 3.03
CA ASP A 114 2.14 -7.14 3.31
C ASP A 114 1.67 -5.83 2.68
N GLU A 115 2.42 -4.73 2.83
CA GLU A 115 2.12 -3.44 2.19
C GLU A 115 2.07 -3.58 0.66
N ARG A 116 3.04 -4.27 0.07
CA ARG A 116 3.11 -4.50 -1.38
C ARG A 116 1.91 -5.32 -1.86
N TYR A 117 1.51 -6.35 -1.11
CA TYR A 117 0.33 -7.16 -1.42
C TYR A 117 -0.96 -6.36 -1.31
N ILE A 118 -1.14 -5.62 -0.22
CA ILE A 118 -2.32 -4.76 0.00
C ILE A 118 -2.42 -3.72 -1.12
N LEU A 119 -1.31 -3.08 -1.48
CA LEU A 119 -1.24 -2.12 -2.59
C LEU A 119 -1.68 -2.76 -3.92
N ALA A 120 -1.15 -3.94 -4.26
CA ALA A 120 -1.53 -4.65 -5.47
C ALA A 120 -3.03 -4.99 -5.50
N ARG A 121 -3.57 -5.50 -4.38
CA ARG A 121 -4.99 -5.83 -4.23
C ARG A 121 -5.89 -4.60 -4.30
N MET A 122 -5.44 -3.49 -3.72
CA MET A 122 -6.12 -2.20 -3.77
C MET A 122 -6.23 -1.70 -5.22
N LEU A 123 -5.11 -1.65 -5.95
CA LEU A 123 -5.09 -1.24 -7.36
C LEU A 123 -5.95 -2.17 -8.23
N GLN A 124 -5.84 -3.48 -8.04
CA GLN A 124 -6.68 -4.46 -8.75
C GLN A 124 -8.18 -4.25 -8.45
N ALA A 125 -8.54 -3.97 -7.20
CA ALA A 125 -9.93 -3.74 -6.83
C ALA A 125 -10.49 -2.46 -7.45
N VAL A 126 -9.69 -1.40 -7.58
CA VAL A 126 -10.06 -0.18 -8.31
C VAL A 126 -10.24 -0.49 -9.80
N ILE A 127 -9.27 -1.18 -10.40
CA ILE A 127 -9.30 -1.56 -11.83
C ILE A 127 -10.53 -2.41 -12.18
N LYS A 128 -10.87 -3.38 -11.33
CA LYS A 128 -12.01 -4.28 -11.56
C LYS A 128 -13.32 -3.73 -11.01
N GLN A 129 -13.35 -2.45 -10.60
CA GLN A 129 -14.48 -1.78 -9.98
C GLN A 129 -15.08 -2.57 -8.80
N ASN A 130 -14.26 -3.36 -8.10
CA ASN A 130 -14.66 -4.19 -6.98
C ASN A 130 -14.53 -3.41 -5.66
N TYR A 131 -15.35 -2.37 -5.53
CA TYR A 131 -15.32 -1.45 -4.39
C TYR A 131 -15.67 -2.14 -3.06
N LYS A 132 -16.44 -3.24 -3.11
CA LYS A 132 -16.71 -4.08 -1.94
C LYS A 132 -15.43 -4.68 -1.36
N SER A 133 -14.59 -5.25 -2.24
CA SER A 133 -13.29 -5.81 -1.83
C SER A 133 -12.33 -4.70 -1.40
N LEU A 134 -12.38 -3.54 -2.06
CA LEU A 134 -11.59 -2.37 -1.68
C LEU A 134 -11.93 -1.88 -0.26
N ALA A 135 -13.22 -1.73 0.06
CA ALA A 135 -13.67 -1.35 1.40
C ALA A 135 -13.24 -2.38 2.45
N GLN A 136 -13.35 -3.68 2.12
CA GLN A 136 -12.93 -4.74 3.02
C GLN A 136 -11.41 -4.70 3.28
N LEU A 137 -10.59 -4.42 2.25
CA LEU A 137 -9.15 -4.24 2.40
C LEU A 137 -8.79 -3.07 3.31
N PHE A 138 -9.49 -1.93 3.19
CA PHE A 138 -9.24 -0.76 4.04
C PHE A 138 -9.50 -1.08 5.51
N ILE A 139 -10.58 -1.81 5.81
CA ILE A 139 -10.94 -2.23 7.17
C ILE A 139 -9.96 -3.28 7.70
N SER A 140 -9.67 -4.33 6.91
CA SER A 140 -8.80 -5.43 7.34
C SER A 140 -7.34 -5.04 7.49
N SER A 141 -6.90 -4.00 6.77
CA SER A 141 -5.53 -3.46 6.86
C SER A 141 -5.39 -2.37 7.92
N GLU A 142 -6.46 -2.11 8.69
CA GLU A 142 -6.50 -1.08 9.74
C GLU A 142 -6.18 0.34 9.23
N TRP A 143 -6.37 0.58 7.92
CA TRP A 143 -6.24 1.93 7.36
C TRP A 143 -7.42 2.81 7.77
N VAL A 144 -8.56 2.20 8.06
CA VAL A 144 -9.72 2.84 8.68
C VAL A 144 -10.09 2.08 9.95
N ASN A 145 -10.97 2.68 10.76
CA ASN A 145 -11.45 2.06 11.99
C ASN A 145 -12.09 0.67 11.69
N PRO A 146 -11.75 -0.38 12.45
CA PRO A 146 -12.32 -1.72 12.23
C PRO A 146 -13.85 -1.79 12.33
N ASN A 147 -14.45 -0.85 13.07
CA ASN A 147 -15.90 -0.75 13.27
C ASN A 147 -16.62 0.10 12.20
N SER A 148 -15.89 0.56 11.18
CA SER A 148 -16.47 1.34 10.08
C SER A 148 -17.56 0.57 9.34
N ASN A 149 -18.63 1.26 8.96
CA ASN A 149 -19.69 0.67 8.15
C ASN A 149 -19.16 0.36 6.74
N GLN A 150 -19.03 -0.93 6.42
CA GLN A 150 -18.48 -1.39 5.15
C GLN A 150 -19.27 -0.89 3.93
N ILE A 151 -20.61 -0.85 4.03
CA ILE A 151 -21.47 -0.43 2.91
C ILE A 151 -21.30 1.07 2.65
N GLU A 152 -21.22 1.86 3.71
CA GLU A 152 -21.00 3.29 3.60
C GLU A 152 -19.63 3.59 2.99
N LEU A 153 -18.58 2.92 3.48
CA LEU A 153 -17.22 3.03 2.96
C LEU A 153 -17.15 2.62 1.48
N GLU A 154 -17.79 1.52 1.09
CA GLU A 154 -17.87 1.08 -0.31
C GLU A 154 -18.48 2.16 -1.21
N ASN A 155 -19.61 2.75 -0.79
CA ASN A 155 -20.27 3.81 -1.55
C ASN A 155 -19.38 5.05 -1.68
N THR A 156 -18.68 5.43 -0.61
CA THR A 156 -17.73 6.53 -0.61
C THR A 156 -16.58 6.29 -1.58
N LEU A 157 -15.99 5.09 -1.55
CA LEU A 157 -14.89 4.70 -2.43
C LEU A 157 -15.33 4.65 -3.90
N ARG A 158 -16.51 4.09 -4.19
CA ARG A 158 -17.10 4.10 -5.53
C ARG A 158 -17.26 5.53 -6.07
N ALA A 159 -17.84 6.42 -5.26
CA ALA A 159 -18.06 7.81 -5.67
C ALA A 159 -16.75 8.55 -5.98
N CYS A 160 -15.65 8.20 -5.31
CA CYS A 160 -14.34 8.78 -5.58
C CYS A 160 -13.71 8.24 -6.87
N CYS A 161 -13.83 6.95 -7.15
CA CYS A 161 -13.08 6.26 -8.21
C CYS A 161 -13.82 6.16 -9.56
N GLU A 162 -15.16 6.12 -9.58
CA GLU A 162 -15.93 6.02 -10.84
C GLU A 162 -15.61 7.13 -11.87
N PRO A 163 -15.49 8.42 -11.48
CA PRO A 163 -15.32 9.49 -12.46
C PRO A 163 -14.02 9.44 -13.29
N ILE A 164 -13.04 8.62 -12.90
CA ILE A 164 -11.72 8.51 -13.53
C ILE A 164 -11.50 7.18 -14.24
N PHE A 165 -12.42 6.23 -14.10
CA PHE A 165 -12.27 4.89 -14.68
C PHE A 165 -12.45 4.93 -16.21
N GLU A 166 -11.73 4.07 -16.93
CA GLU A 166 -11.72 3.99 -18.41
C GLU A 166 -11.31 5.28 -19.16
N LYS A 167 -10.80 6.28 -18.45
CA LYS A 167 -10.35 7.53 -19.06
C LYS A 167 -8.87 7.47 -19.46
N PRO A 168 -8.47 8.15 -20.55
CA PRO A 168 -7.06 8.32 -20.87
C PRO A 168 -6.34 9.16 -19.80
N LEU A 169 -5.02 9.02 -19.69
CA LEU A 169 -4.21 9.75 -18.71
C LEU A 169 -4.41 11.28 -18.77
N SER A 170 -4.74 11.84 -19.94
CA SER A 170 -5.08 13.26 -20.10
C SER A 170 -6.25 13.72 -19.24
N GLU A 171 -7.18 12.83 -18.90
CA GLU A 171 -8.40 13.13 -18.14
C GLU A 171 -8.37 12.61 -16.69
N ILE A 172 -7.33 11.86 -16.31
CA ILE A 172 -7.15 11.37 -14.93
C ILE A 172 -6.32 12.36 -14.13
N GLU A 173 -6.92 13.04 -13.16
CA GLU A 173 -6.21 13.87 -12.20
C GLU A 173 -5.94 13.08 -10.91
N PHE A 174 -4.87 12.27 -10.86
CA PHE A 174 -4.55 11.42 -9.69
C PHE A 174 -4.35 12.25 -8.42
N GLY A 175 -3.77 13.45 -8.56
CA GLY A 175 -3.65 14.39 -7.43
C GLY A 175 -5.00 14.74 -6.79
N LYS A 176 -6.02 15.06 -7.60
CA LYS A 176 -7.37 15.37 -7.09
C LYS A 176 -8.08 14.13 -6.58
N LEU A 177 -7.95 13.00 -7.29
CA LEU A 177 -8.47 11.72 -6.84
C LEU A 177 -8.00 11.38 -5.43
N LEU A 178 -6.68 11.45 -5.18
CA LEU A 178 -6.10 11.11 -3.90
C LEU A 178 -6.56 12.07 -2.79
N LEU A 179 -6.65 13.36 -3.10
CA LEU A 179 -7.23 14.34 -2.17
C LEU A 179 -8.69 14.00 -1.83
N TYR A 180 -9.52 13.70 -2.82
CA TYR A 180 -10.91 13.30 -2.60
C TYR A 180 -11.02 12.01 -1.81
N LEU A 181 -10.19 11.01 -2.10
CA LEU A 181 -10.16 9.75 -1.39
C LEU A 181 -9.81 9.97 0.08
N PHE A 182 -8.77 10.74 0.38
CA PHE A 182 -8.38 11.02 1.77
C PHE A 182 -9.41 11.85 2.52
N GLN A 183 -9.98 12.87 1.89
CA GLN A 183 -11.03 13.68 2.52
C GLN A 183 -12.28 12.85 2.81
N SER A 184 -12.70 12.02 1.86
CA SER A 184 -13.93 11.25 1.97
C SER A 184 -13.79 10.06 2.91
N THR A 185 -12.58 9.51 3.07
CA THR A 185 -12.31 8.41 4.01
C THR A 185 -11.89 8.89 5.41
N ARG A 186 -11.63 10.19 5.60
CA ARG A 186 -11.30 10.79 6.91
C ARG A 186 -12.34 10.50 8.02
N PRO A 187 -13.67 10.53 7.79
CA PRO A 187 -14.67 10.18 8.80
C PRO A 187 -14.55 8.75 9.31
N PHE A 188 -13.95 7.86 8.51
CA PHE A 188 -13.71 6.47 8.87
C PHE A 188 -12.41 6.29 9.67
N GLY A 189 -11.66 7.37 9.96
CA GLY A 189 -10.42 7.33 10.73
C GLY A 189 -9.19 6.98 9.89
N LEU A 190 -9.16 7.41 8.62
CA LEU A 190 -8.06 7.10 7.71
C LEU A 190 -6.68 7.40 8.35
N SER A 191 -5.83 6.38 8.40
CA SER A 191 -4.42 6.46 8.78
C SER A 191 -3.57 5.76 7.72
N LEU A 192 -2.66 6.51 7.08
CA LEU A 192 -1.81 5.99 6.00
C LEU A 192 -0.37 5.83 6.49
N GLN A 193 0.28 4.79 6.00
CA GLN A 193 1.71 4.60 6.21
C GLN A 193 2.52 5.62 5.38
N PRO A 194 3.63 6.17 5.91
CA PRO A 194 4.49 7.12 5.19
C PRO A 194 5.02 6.60 3.84
N SER A 195 5.25 5.29 3.75
CA SER A 195 5.67 4.57 2.53
C SER A 195 4.70 4.78 1.36
N LEU A 196 3.40 4.76 1.64
CA LEU A 196 2.33 4.94 0.64
C LEU A 196 2.19 6.41 0.21
N VAL A 197 2.46 7.35 1.13
CA VAL A 197 2.49 8.79 0.81
C VAL A 197 3.64 9.14 -0.13
N LEU A 198 4.79 8.48 0.02
CA LEU A 198 5.93 8.65 -0.90
C LEU A 198 5.55 8.19 -2.32
N LEU A 199 4.84 7.06 -2.44
CA LEU A 199 4.37 6.55 -3.73
C LEU A 199 3.43 7.54 -4.45
N GLN A 200 2.60 8.28 -3.69
CA GLN A 200 1.72 9.30 -4.26
C GLN A 200 2.48 10.40 -5.00
N LYS A 201 3.60 10.90 -4.44
CA LYS A 201 4.40 11.94 -5.10
C LYS A 201 4.92 11.44 -6.44
N THR A 202 5.39 10.19 -6.47
CA THR A 202 5.86 9.52 -7.69
C THR A 202 4.74 9.41 -8.73
N LEU A 203 3.54 9.00 -8.32
CA LEU A 203 2.38 8.89 -9.23
C LEU A 203 1.99 10.25 -9.85
N ILE A 204 2.05 11.34 -9.08
CA ILE A 204 1.77 12.70 -9.60
C ILE A 204 2.79 13.11 -10.67
N HIS A 205 4.08 12.81 -10.47
CA HIS A 205 5.11 13.10 -11.47
C HIS A 205 4.94 12.25 -12.73
N ILE A 206 4.63 10.96 -12.58
CA ILE A 206 4.35 10.05 -13.69
C ILE A 206 3.11 10.52 -14.47
N GLU A 207 2.05 10.94 -13.79
CA GLU A 207 0.85 11.52 -14.43
C GLU A 207 1.22 12.73 -15.28
N GLY A 208 1.92 13.70 -14.70
CA GLY A 208 2.30 14.94 -15.39
C GLY A 208 3.17 14.66 -16.62
N MET A 209 4.18 13.79 -16.45
CA MET A 209 5.09 13.41 -17.53
C MET A 209 4.39 12.61 -18.63
N GLY A 210 3.62 11.58 -18.25
CA GLY A 210 2.89 10.75 -19.20
C GLY A 210 1.88 11.58 -20.01
N ARG A 211 1.20 12.54 -19.39
CA ARG A 211 0.30 13.47 -20.09
C ARG A 211 1.03 14.34 -21.11
N GLN A 212 2.26 14.77 -20.83
CA GLN A 212 3.06 15.56 -21.77
C GLN A 212 3.59 14.72 -22.94
N ILE A 213 4.02 13.49 -22.69
CA ILE A 213 4.59 12.60 -23.70
C ILE A 213 3.49 11.99 -24.59
N TYR A 214 2.49 11.36 -23.98
CA TYR A 214 1.42 10.67 -24.70
C TYR A 214 0.08 10.78 -23.93
N PRO A 215 -0.73 11.82 -24.21
CA PRO A 215 -1.98 12.10 -23.48
C PRO A 215 -3.01 10.95 -23.52
N GLN A 216 -3.01 10.16 -24.60
CA GLN A 216 -3.95 9.05 -24.83
C GLN A 216 -3.52 7.73 -24.14
N LEU A 217 -2.48 7.76 -23.30
CA LEU A 217 -2.01 6.57 -22.61
C LEU A 217 -3.13 5.95 -21.77
N ASP A 218 -3.38 4.66 -22.00
CA ASP A 218 -4.23 3.84 -21.15
C ASP A 218 -3.39 3.21 -20.03
N PHE A 219 -3.34 3.89 -18.89
CA PHE A 219 -2.63 3.39 -17.70
C PHE A 219 -3.25 2.07 -17.19
N TRP A 220 -4.58 1.98 -17.20
CA TRP A 220 -5.31 0.86 -16.60
C TRP A 220 -5.13 -0.42 -17.42
N GLY A 221 -5.19 -0.33 -18.75
CA GLY A 221 -4.97 -1.46 -19.66
C GLY A 221 -3.57 -2.08 -19.56
N ILE A 222 -2.57 -1.31 -19.14
CA ILE A 222 -1.20 -1.80 -18.89
C ILE A 222 -1.08 -2.38 -17.48
N ALA A 223 -1.62 -1.68 -16.48
CA ALA A 223 -1.49 -2.07 -15.07
C ALA A 223 -2.29 -3.34 -14.72
N GLU A 224 -3.47 -3.53 -15.30
CA GLU A 224 -4.34 -4.68 -15.02
C GLU A 224 -3.65 -6.04 -15.26
N PRO A 225 -3.17 -6.37 -16.47
CA PRO A 225 -2.56 -7.67 -16.74
C PRO A 225 -1.29 -7.88 -15.91
N TYR A 226 -0.53 -6.82 -15.66
CA TYR A 226 0.66 -6.86 -14.81
C TYR A 226 0.31 -7.30 -13.38
N LEU A 227 -0.63 -6.60 -12.74
CA LEU A 227 -1.05 -6.87 -11.36
C LEU A 227 -1.67 -8.26 -11.23
N ASP A 228 -2.48 -8.68 -12.20
CA ASP A 228 -3.07 -10.01 -12.23
C ASP A 228 -2.00 -11.10 -12.29
N ASN A 229 -0.96 -10.93 -13.11
CA ASN A 229 0.15 -11.87 -13.16
C ASN A 229 0.94 -11.88 -11.85
N TRP A 230 1.29 -10.70 -11.34
CA TRP A 230 2.08 -10.57 -10.12
C TRP A 230 1.36 -11.17 -8.89
N LEU A 231 0.05 -10.95 -8.76
CA LEU A 231 -0.77 -11.53 -7.68
C LEU A 231 -0.87 -13.05 -7.78
N LYS A 232 -1.02 -13.60 -9.00
CA LYS A 232 -1.00 -15.07 -9.21
C LYS A 232 0.34 -15.67 -8.79
N GLU A 233 1.44 -14.99 -9.08
CA GLU A 233 2.77 -15.46 -8.70
C GLU A 233 3.01 -15.49 -7.18
N GLN A 234 2.32 -14.66 -6.39
CA GLN A 234 2.46 -14.70 -4.93
C GLN A 234 1.97 -16.02 -4.32
N PHE A 235 1.04 -16.70 -5.00
CA PHE A 235 0.54 -18.01 -4.59
C PHE A 235 1.25 -19.17 -5.32
N ASN A 236 2.36 -18.91 -6.00
CA ASN A 236 3.09 -19.94 -6.72
C ASN A 236 3.75 -20.93 -5.72
N PRO A 237 3.38 -22.23 -5.77
CA PRO A 237 3.93 -23.24 -4.86
C PRO A 237 5.46 -23.35 -4.91
N LEU A 238 6.08 -22.98 -6.02
CA LEU A 238 7.54 -22.98 -6.17
C LEU A 238 8.19 -21.88 -5.30
N LYS A 239 7.61 -20.67 -5.24
CA LYS A 239 8.11 -19.59 -4.36
C LYS A 239 7.93 -19.94 -2.88
N ILE A 240 6.86 -20.67 -2.53
CA ILE A 240 6.66 -21.20 -1.17
C ILE A 240 7.78 -22.20 -0.82
N LYS A 241 8.11 -23.10 -1.75
CA LYS A 241 9.22 -24.05 -1.57
C LYS A 241 10.56 -23.33 -1.39
N ASP A 242 10.85 -22.34 -2.23
CA ASP A 242 12.10 -21.57 -2.16
C ASP A 242 12.18 -20.78 -0.85
N TYR A 243 11.08 -20.13 -0.43
CA TYR A 243 10.97 -19.48 0.87
C TYR A 243 11.24 -20.45 2.04
N ILE A 244 10.69 -21.67 1.99
CA ILE A 244 10.93 -22.69 3.02
C ILE A 244 12.40 -23.12 3.04
N LEU A 245 13.03 -23.24 1.87
CA LEU A 245 14.44 -23.65 1.76
C LEU A 245 15.39 -22.56 2.27
N GLU A 246 15.13 -21.30 1.94
CA GLU A 246 15.92 -20.14 2.35
C GLU A 246 15.75 -19.83 3.83
N ASN A 247 14.54 -19.98 4.38
CA ASN A 247 14.21 -19.66 5.78
C ASN A 247 14.12 -20.91 6.67
N LYS A 248 14.72 -22.03 6.24
CA LYS A 248 14.59 -23.33 6.92
C LYS A 248 14.97 -23.26 8.40
N ASP A 249 16.00 -22.51 8.76
CA ASP A 249 16.55 -22.48 10.11
C ASP A 249 15.60 -21.69 11.04
N GLU A 250 15.05 -20.58 10.56
CA GLU A 250 14.04 -19.79 11.28
C GLU A 250 12.71 -20.56 11.39
N LEU A 251 12.30 -21.27 10.34
CA LEU A 251 11.11 -22.11 10.34
C LEU A 251 11.24 -23.29 11.30
N ILE A 252 12.41 -23.93 11.38
CA ILE A 252 12.68 -25.02 12.33
C ILE A 252 12.64 -24.49 13.77
N MET A 253 13.21 -23.31 14.02
CA MET A 253 13.13 -22.67 15.35
C MET A 253 11.68 -22.38 15.75
N LYS A 254 10.91 -21.70 14.89
CA LYS A 254 9.48 -21.43 15.15
C LYS A 254 8.66 -22.73 15.27
N ALA A 255 8.94 -23.73 14.44
CA ALA A 255 8.27 -25.03 14.49
C ALA A 255 8.62 -25.84 15.75
N SER A 256 9.78 -25.57 16.37
CA SER A 256 10.17 -26.19 17.64
C SER A 256 9.45 -25.53 18.84
N GLU A 257 8.97 -24.30 18.68
CA GLU A 257 8.19 -23.55 19.69
C GLU A 257 6.66 -23.75 19.54
N MET A 258 6.21 -24.15 18.35
CA MET A 258 4.81 -24.50 18.04
C MET A 258 4.18 -25.61 18.91
N PRO A 259 4.89 -26.67 19.35
CA PRO A 259 4.29 -27.76 20.12
C PRO A 259 3.70 -27.29 21.43
N SER A 260 4.35 -26.34 22.13
CA SER A 260 3.85 -25.75 23.37
C SER A 260 2.57 -24.95 23.15
N PHE A 261 2.53 -24.11 22.12
CA PHE A 261 1.37 -23.26 21.84
C PHE A 261 0.14 -24.09 21.42
N ILE A 262 0.33 -25.12 20.60
CA ILE A 262 -0.76 -26.03 20.19
C ILE A 262 -1.27 -26.84 21.39
N TYR A 263 -0.37 -27.34 22.25
CA TYR A 263 -0.78 -28.07 23.44
C TYR A 263 -1.55 -27.17 24.41
N GLU A 264 -1.06 -25.96 24.70
CA GLU A 264 -1.75 -24.99 25.56
C GLU A 264 -3.13 -24.61 25.02
N THR A 265 -3.23 -24.30 23.73
CA THR A 265 -4.52 -23.95 23.10
C THR A 265 -5.50 -25.13 23.11
N LEU A 266 -5.01 -26.36 22.87
CA LEU A 266 -5.85 -27.57 22.92
C LEU A 266 -6.30 -27.91 24.34
N ASP A 267 -5.46 -27.68 25.34
CA ASP A 267 -5.80 -27.91 26.75
C ASP A 267 -6.73 -26.84 27.29
N GLU A 268 -6.62 -25.57 26.85
CA GLU A 268 -7.62 -24.53 27.12
C GLU A 268 -8.98 -24.86 26.50
N ILE A 269 -9.01 -25.33 25.24
CA ILE A 269 -10.24 -25.74 24.55
C ILE A 269 -10.86 -26.98 25.23
N ARG A 270 -10.06 -27.95 25.66
CA ARG A 270 -10.54 -29.11 26.45
C ARG A 270 -11.00 -28.71 27.85
N GLY A 271 -10.31 -27.78 28.50
CA GLY A 271 -10.65 -27.22 29.81
C GLY A 271 -11.98 -26.46 29.80
N TYR A 272 -12.29 -25.78 28.69
CA TYR A 272 -13.57 -25.11 28.47
C TYR A 272 -14.76 -26.07 28.50
N SER A 273 -14.61 -27.29 27.97
CA SER A 273 -15.65 -28.32 27.99
C SER A 273 -15.89 -28.89 29.40
N LYS A 274 -14.84 -29.01 30.22
CA LYS A 274 -14.91 -29.62 31.56
C LYS A 274 -15.40 -28.65 32.65
N ASN A 275 -15.14 -27.35 32.50
CA ASN A 275 -15.50 -26.32 33.49
C ASN A 275 -16.82 -25.57 33.22
N ARG A 276 -17.53 -25.91 32.13
CA ARG A 276 -18.80 -25.26 31.75
C ARG A 276 -19.80 -25.15 32.91
N ARG A 277 -19.93 -26.21 33.72
CA ARG A 277 -20.84 -26.24 34.89
C ARG A 277 -20.42 -25.29 36.02
N SER A 278 -19.12 -25.15 36.25
CA SER A 278 -18.59 -24.22 37.27
C SER A 278 -18.70 -22.75 36.83
N TYR A 279 -18.57 -22.49 35.53
CA TYR A 279 -18.82 -21.16 34.98
C TYR A 279 -20.30 -20.78 34.98
N GLU A 280 -21.21 -21.72 34.66
CA GLU A 280 -22.66 -21.52 34.79
C GLU A 280 -23.06 -21.21 36.25
N GLU A 281 -22.48 -21.90 37.23
CA GLU A 281 -22.72 -21.61 38.66
C GLU A 281 -22.19 -20.23 39.09
N LYS A 282 -21.00 -19.83 38.62
CA LYS A 282 -20.44 -18.49 38.90
C LYS A 282 -21.26 -17.37 38.27
N ILE A 283 -21.71 -17.55 37.02
CA ILE A 283 -22.57 -16.60 36.32
C ILE A 283 -23.89 -16.45 37.07
N HIS A 284 -24.51 -17.56 37.46
CA HIS A 284 -25.78 -17.51 38.18
C HIS A 284 -25.64 -16.83 39.56
N LYS A 285 -24.53 -17.08 40.26
CA LYS A 285 -24.21 -16.40 41.52
C LYS A 285 -24.01 -14.89 41.33
N MET A 286 -23.30 -14.48 40.27
CA MET A 286 -23.12 -13.06 39.93
C MET A 286 -24.45 -12.38 39.58
N GLU A 287 -25.37 -13.06 38.88
CA GLU A 287 -26.71 -12.54 38.59
C GLU A 287 -27.53 -12.31 39.87
N MET A 288 -27.46 -13.25 40.82
CA MET A 288 -28.12 -13.11 42.13
C MET A 288 -27.56 -11.93 42.94
N ASP A 289 -26.24 -11.74 42.94
CA ASP A 289 -25.60 -10.63 43.64
C ASP A 289 -25.93 -9.27 42.99
N LEU A 290 -25.99 -9.21 41.66
CA LEU A 290 -26.45 -8.04 40.91
C LEU A 290 -27.92 -7.69 41.22
N GLN A 291 -28.80 -8.69 41.31
CA GLN A 291 -30.19 -8.45 41.72
C GLN A 291 -30.27 -7.88 43.14
N LYS A 292 -29.53 -8.45 44.10
CA LYS A 292 -29.48 -7.93 45.47
C LYS A 292 -28.98 -6.48 45.52
N GLN A 293 -27.94 -6.15 44.77
CA GLN A 293 -27.46 -4.77 44.68
C GLN A 293 -28.52 -3.83 44.11
N LYS A 294 -29.24 -4.23 43.04
CA LYS A 294 -30.34 -3.43 42.49
C LYS A 294 -31.44 -3.19 43.52
N TYR A 295 -31.81 -4.19 44.33
CA TYR A 295 -32.79 -4.00 45.41
C TYR A 295 -32.32 -3.03 46.47
N ILE A 296 -31.06 -3.14 46.90
CA ILE A 296 -30.47 -2.23 47.90
C ILE A 296 -30.45 -0.79 47.36
N ILE A 297 -29.99 -0.59 46.13
CA ILE A 297 -29.95 0.74 45.49
C ILE A 297 -31.36 1.32 45.37
N SER A 298 -32.34 0.54 44.92
CA SER A 298 -33.74 0.99 44.83
C SER A 298 -34.32 1.36 46.19
N PHE A 299 -34.01 0.61 47.25
CA PHE A 299 -34.45 0.92 48.61
C PHE A 299 -33.85 2.24 49.12
N PHE A 300 -32.55 2.47 48.88
CA PHE A 300 -31.90 3.74 49.22
C PHE A 300 -32.49 4.92 48.44
N LEU A 301 -32.76 4.75 47.14
CA LEU A 301 -33.40 5.79 46.32
C LEU A 301 -34.80 6.16 46.83
N ILE A 302 -35.62 5.16 47.20
CA ILE A 302 -36.95 5.40 47.79
C ILE A 302 -36.81 6.14 49.13
N GLY A 303 -35.84 5.75 49.97
CA GLY A 303 -35.56 6.42 51.23
C GLY A 303 -35.15 7.89 51.05
N ILE A 304 -34.31 8.18 50.06
CA ILE A 304 -33.91 9.56 49.72
C ILE A 304 -35.10 10.38 49.22
N ILE A 305 -35.95 9.80 48.35
CA ILE A 305 -37.15 10.48 47.83
C ILE A 305 -38.13 10.82 48.97
N LEU A 306 -38.38 9.86 49.87
CA LEU A 306 -39.25 10.09 51.04
C LEU A 306 -38.66 11.12 52.01
N GLY A 307 -37.33 11.07 52.23
CA GLY A 307 -36.63 12.03 53.08
C GLY A 307 -36.67 13.46 52.53
N CYS A 308 -36.40 13.64 51.23
CA CYS A 308 -36.51 14.94 50.56
C CYS A 308 -37.95 15.46 50.54
N GLY A 309 -38.95 14.59 50.35
CA GLY A 309 -40.37 14.97 50.40
C GLY A 309 -40.80 15.42 51.81
N ALA A 310 -40.33 14.74 52.86
CA ALA A 310 -40.61 15.14 54.24
C ALA A 310 -39.92 16.48 54.61
N PHE A 311 -38.70 16.71 54.11
CA PHE A 311 -37.98 17.96 54.34
C PHE A 311 -38.67 19.15 53.66
N LEU A 312 -39.17 18.98 52.43
CA LEU A 312 -39.94 20.00 51.71
C LEU A 312 -41.31 20.31 52.34
N LEU A 313 -41.89 19.40 53.12
CA LEU A 313 -43.13 19.63 53.86
C LEU A 313 -42.91 20.35 55.21
N LEU A 314 -41.66 20.41 55.69
CA LEU A 314 -41.28 20.99 56.98
C LEU A 314 -40.63 22.39 56.85
N THR A 315 -40.40 22.88 55.64
CA THR A 315 -39.89 24.23 55.32
C THR A 315 -40.96 25.05 54.59
#